data_AF-A0AAD6C951-F1
#
_entry.id   AF-A0AAD6C951-F1
#
_cell.length_a   1.000
_cell.length_b   1.000
_cell.length_c   1.000
_cell.angle_alpha   90.00
_cell.angle_beta   90.00
_cell.angle_gamma   90.00
#
_symmetry.space_group_name_H-M   'P 1'
#
loop_
_entity.id
_entity.type
_entity.pdbx_description
1 polymer ?
#
loop_
_entity_poly.entity_id
_entity_poly.type
_entity_poly.pdbx_seq_one_letter_code
_entity_poly.pdbx_strand_id
1 'polypeptide(L)'
;MRFLKGLFCAFGLISLASAKGLSWKLDQSCQTDGIGDMVSNAVGSAFSMASDEYDVLNKLLTNQDLGANQENIRNVVKWMFMKDGEEPNNARLNLLKTRLSILVKAKDRKDNEEPDGSTIVVYCGFDRFKPTLDGRWYDEDLDEVLEKDQAFETCKGNEPTVAYTWNSPNKDKPPQIQICPWFINWMKSVDTHSLKDAQPKALFWRAVSTSLSKMHTLLTPIDVDSLLDKVILHELTHTRVAGVAEDVDGPSFATVRYGWNRCRKLAQEGSDDPERESQVNADSIALCGSAIRFIKDGREVKENGDVV
;
A
#
# COMPACT_ATOMS: atom_id res chain seq x y z
N MET A 1 54.62 38.13 -37.97
CA MET A 1 53.53 37.15 -38.21
C MET A 1 53.44 36.21 -37.02
N ARG A 2 52.41 36.35 -36.18
CA ARG A 2 52.11 35.44 -35.06
C ARG A 2 50.79 34.73 -35.38
N PHE A 3 50.82 33.41 -35.52
CA PHE A 3 49.63 32.57 -35.62
C PHE A 3 49.34 31.98 -34.23
N LEU A 4 48.22 32.38 -33.61
CA LEU A 4 47.66 31.69 -32.45
C LEU A 4 46.76 30.55 -32.94
N LYS A 5 47.09 29.32 -32.54
CA LYS A 5 46.18 28.17 -32.61
C LYS A 5 45.31 28.18 -31.36
N GLY A 6 44.03 28.49 -31.51
CA GLY A 6 43.01 28.28 -30.48
C GLY A 6 42.47 26.86 -30.59
N LEU A 7 42.75 26.02 -29.58
CA LEU A 7 42.18 24.69 -29.43
C LEU A 7 40.93 24.83 -28.55
N PHE A 8 39.74 24.81 -29.14
CA PHE A 8 38.48 24.73 -28.39
C PHE A 8 38.18 23.26 -28.07
N CYS A 9 38.34 22.88 -26.80
CA CYS A 9 37.81 21.62 -26.28
C CYS A 9 36.28 21.75 -26.15
N ALA A 10 35.56 21.18 -27.10
CA ALA A 10 34.14 20.90 -26.95
C ALA A 10 33.96 19.73 -25.96
N PHE A 11 33.71 20.05 -24.69
CA PHE A 11 33.15 19.08 -23.75
C PHE A 11 31.70 18.83 -24.14
N GLY A 12 31.48 17.77 -24.92
CA GLY A 12 30.15 17.21 -25.12
C GLY A 12 29.65 16.67 -23.79
N LEU A 13 28.74 17.41 -23.15
CA LEU A 13 27.89 16.90 -22.08
C LEU A 13 26.97 15.83 -22.69
N ILE A 14 27.45 14.59 -22.71
CA ILE A 14 26.60 13.43 -22.89
C ILE A 14 25.73 13.39 -21.63
N SER A 15 24.51 13.92 -21.72
CA SER A 15 23.46 13.64 -20.75
C SER A 15 23.28 12.13 -20.75
N LEU A 16 23.87 11.46 -19.77
CA LEU A 16 23.52 10.10 -19.40
C LEU A 16 22.03 10.13 -19.13
N ALA A 17 21.25 9.60 -20.06
CA ALA A 17 19.85 9.29 -19.83
C ALA A 17 19.83 8.30 -18.66
N SER A 18 19.66 8.83 -17.45
CA SER A 18 19.47 8.01 -16.27
C SER A 18 18.28 7.12 -16.57
N ALA A 19 18.48 5.80 -16.54
CA ALA A 19 17.38 4.87 -16.60
C ALA A 19 16.34 5.34 -15.58
N LYS A 20 15.11 5.64 -16.04
CA LYS A 20 14.07 6.13 -15.16
C LYS A 20 13.76 5.03 -14.15
N GLY A 21 14.22 5.22 -12.92
CA GLY A 21 13.95 4.32 -11.81
C GLY A 21 12.49 4.42 -11.39
N LEU A 22 11.94 3.30 -10.90
CA LEU A 22 10.63 3.29 -10.24
C LEU A 22 10.65 4.26 -9.06
N SER A 23 9.54 4.95 -8.81
CA SER A 23 9.50 5.97 -7.77
C SER A 23 8.08 6.28 -7.32
N TRP A 24 7.96 7.16 -6.34
CA TRP A 24 6.69 7.75 -5.93
C TRP A 24 6.82 9.26 -5.71
N LYS A 25 5.69 9.96 -5.75
CA LYS A 25 5.60 11.37 -5.36
C LYS A 25 4.30 11.67 -4.63
N LEU A 26 4.32 12.71 -3.81
CA LEU A 26 3.10 13.30 -3.25
C LEU A 26 2.59 14.40 -4.18
N ASP A 27 1.30 14.38 -4.44
CA ASP A 27 0.62 15.49 -5.08
C ASP A 27 0.52 16.73 -4.16
N GLN A 28 0.35 17.90 -4.76
CA GLN A 28 0.13 19.18 -4.09
C GLN A 28 -1.04 19.13 -3.10
N SER A 29 -2.08 18.35 -3.38
CA SER A 29 -3.23 18.16 -2.48
C SER A 29 -2.85 17.58 -1.11
N CYS A 30 -1.72 16.89 -1.01
CA CYS A 30 -1.18 16.40 0.25
C CYS A 30 -0.33 17.45 0.98
N GLN A 31 0.12 18.52 0.32
CA GLN A 31 1.07 19.49 0.86
C GLN A 31 0.39 20.62 1.66
N THR A 32 -0.61 20.28 2.47
CA THR A 32 -1.29 21.20 3.40
C THR A 32 -0.83 20.92 4.85
N ASP A 33 -1.00 21.90 5.74
CA ASP A 33 -0.47 21.89 7.11
C ASP A 33 -0.60 20.52 7.82
N GLY A 34 0.54 19.84 7.97
CA GLY A 34 0.71 18.56 8.67
C GLY A 34 0.30 17.29 7.91
N ILE A 35 -0.47 17.39 6.82
CA ILE A 35 -0.90 16.22 6.02
C ILE A 35 0.28 15.65 5.24
N GLY A 36 1.10 16.51 4.65
CA GLY A 36 2.21 16.09 3.78
C GLY A 36 3.21 15.21 4.51
N ASP A 37 3.60 15.60 5.72
CA ASP A 37 4.53 14.82 6.54
C ASP A 37 3.90 13.52 7.04
N MET A 38 2.64 13.56 7.49
CA MET A 38 1.92 12.37 7.93
C MET A 38 1.84 11.33 6.81
N VAL A 39 1.40 11.73 5.62
CA VAL A 39 1.26 10.84 4.46
C VAL A 39 2.64 10.41 3.96
N SER A 40 3.62 11.30 3.88
CA SER A 40 5.00 10.95 3.48
C SER A 40 5.61 9.91 4.41
N ASN A 41 5.45 10.08 5.72
CA ASN A 41 5.95 9.14 6.72
C ASN A 41 5.24 7.80 6.59
N ALA A 42 3.93 7.80 6.35
CA ALA A 42 3.15 6.58 6.16
C ALA A 42 3.53 5.85 4.86
N VAL A 43 3.81 6.55 3.76
CA VAL A 43 4.37 5.96 2.53
C VAL A 43 5.75 5.35 2.78
N GLY A 44 6.65 6.06 3.46
CA GLY A 44 7.96 5.51 3.83
C GLY A 44 7.86 4.29 4.76
N SER A 45 6.89 4.32 5.68
CA SER A 45 6.53 3.23 6.57
C SER A 45 6.03 2.01 5.79
N ALA A 46 5.16 2.21 4.79
CA ALA A 46 4.65 1.18 3.89
C ALA A 46 5.76 0.49 3.07
N PHE A 47 6.67 1.27 2.47
CA PHE A 47 7.83 0.70 1.77
C PHE A 47 8.78 -0.06 2.70
N SER A 48 8.91 0.38 3.96
CA SER A 48 9.70 -0.34 4.97
C SER A 48 9.05 -1.68 5.32
N MET A 49 7.73 -1.73 5.51
CA MET A 49 6.98 -2.97 5.71
C MET A 49 7.14 -3.94 4.52
N ALA A 50 7.02 -3.43 3.28
CA ALA A 50 7.24 -4.25 2.07
C ALA A 50 8.68 -4.78 1.97
N SER A 51 9.67 -3.96 2.35
CA SER A 51 11.09 -4.36 2.37
C SER A 51 11.35 -5.46 3.40
N ASP A 52 10.78 -5.30 4.59
CA ASP A 52 10.90 -6.27 5.68
C ASP A 52 10.26 -7.61 5.32
N GLU A 53 9.08 -7.57 4.71
CA GLU A 53 8.40 -8.76 4.21
C GLU A 53 9.22 -9.43 3.09
N TYR A 54 9.71 -8.68 2.12
CA TYR A 54 10.59 -9.21 1.07
C TYR A 54 11.82 -9.93 1.63
N ASP A 55 12.49 -9.32 2.61
CA ASP A 55 13.67 -9.89 3.26
C ASP A 55 13.33 -11.18 4.02
N VAL A 56 12.21 -11.19 4.76
CA VAL A 56 11.70 -12.39 5.46
C VAL A 56 11.41 -13.52 4.46
N LEU A 57 10.73 -13.24 3.36
CA LEU A 57 10.42 -14.23 2.34
C LEU A 57 11.70 -14.77 1.69
N ASN A 58 12.68 -13.90 1.40
CA ASN A 58 13.95 -14.34 0.83
C ASN A 58 14.70 -15.28 1.78
N LYS A 59 14.74 -14.95 3.08
CA LYS A 59 15.37 -15.79 4.11
C LYS A 59 14.63 -17.11 4.32
N LEU A 60 13.31 -17.08 4.44
CA LEU A 60 12.48 -18.30 4.58
C LEU A 60 12.71 -19.28 3.43
N LEU A 61 12.66 -18.78 2.19
CA LEU A 61 12.78 -19.62 0.99
C LEU A 61 14.20 -20.14 0.74
N THR A 62 15.20 -19.57 1.40
CA THR A 62 16.60 -19.99 1.32
C THR A 62 17.10 -20.63 2.62
N ASN A 63 16.20 -20.93 3.57
CA ASN A 63 16.50 -21.49 4.88
C ASN A 63 17.58 -20.71 5.66
N GLN A 64 17.58 -19.38 5.52
CA GLN A 64 18.45 -18.49 6.30
C GLN A 64 17.80 -18.12 7.63
N ASP A 65 18.64 -17.71 8.58
CA ASP A 65 18.19 -17.25 9.90
C ASP A 65 17.35 -15.96 9.80
N LEU A 66 16.15 -16.00 10.38
CA LEU A 66 15.24 -14.86 10.49
C LEU A 66 15.60 -13.95 11.68
N GLY A 67 16.48 -14.41 12.58
CA GLY A 67 16.92 -13.69 13.77
C GLY A 67 16.01 -13.96 14.97
N ALA A 68 15.99 -13.00 15.90
CA ALA A 68 15.10 -13.05 17.05
C ALA A 68 13.63 -13.17 16.60
N ASN A 69 12.82 -13.91 17.38
CA ASN A 69 11.39 -14.13 17.09
C ASN A 69 11.11 -14.87 15.77
N GLN A 70 12.07 -15.63 15.23
CA GLN A 70 11.92 -16.36 13.96
C GLN A 70 10.65 -17.24 13.87
N GLU A 71 10.23 -17.85 14.99
CA GLU A 71 9.02 -18.67 15.04
C GLU A 71 7.77 -17.83 14.86
N ASN A 72 7.70 -16.67 15.54
CA ASN A 72 6.58 -15.74 15.39
C ASN A 72 6.51 -15.17 13.96
N ILE A 73 7.65 -14.80 13.37
CA ILE A 73 7.72 -14.36 11.96
C ILE A 73 7.23 -15.47 11.02
N ARG A 74 7.72 -16.71 11.21
CA ARG A 74 7.28 -17.85 10.41
C ARG A 74 5.78 -18.10 10.55
N ASN A 75 5.24 -17.98 11.76
CA ASN A 75 3.81 -18.16 12.02
C ASN A 75 2.97 -17.10 11.32
N VAL A 76 3.38 -15.83 11.34
CA VAL A 76 2.70 -14.76 10.59
C VAL A 76 2.64 -15.06 9.09
N VAL A 77 3.77 -15.47 8.48
CA VAL A 77 3.79 -15.84 7.06
C VAL A 77 2.88 -17.03 6.78
N LYS A 78 2.84 -18.02 7.68
CA LYS A 78 1.91 -19.16 7.57
C LYS A 78 0.46 -18.71 7.64
N TRP A 79 0.12 -17.89 8.63
CA TRP A 79 -1.23 -17.37 8.82
C TRP A 79 -1.72 -16.55 7.62
N MET A 80 -0.85 -15.79 6.97
CA MET A 80 -1.25 -14.92 5.85
C MET A 80 -1.24 -15.62 4.48
N PHE A 81 -0.44 -16.67 4.29
CA PHE A 81 -0.20 -17.21 2.93
C PHE A 81 -0.29 -18.72 2.77
N MET A 82 -0.27 -19.51 3.86
CA MET A 82 -0.19 -20.98 3.76
C MET A 82 -1.55 -21.62 4.05
N LYS A 83 -1.84 -22.74 3.36
CA LYS A 83 -2.94 -23.63 3.75
C LYS A 83 -2.66 -24.26 5.12
N ASP A 84 -3.70 -24.73 5.79
CA ASP A 84 -3.55 -25.40 7.08
C ASP A 84 -2.57 -26.59 6.98
N GLY A 85 -1.53 -26.57 7.82
CA GLY A 85 -0.47 -27.59 7.84
C GLY A 85 0.62 -27.42 6.78
N GLU A 86 0.52 -26.45 5.87
CA GLU A 86 1.53 -26.16 4.86
C GLU A 86 2.69 -25.32 5.45
N GLU A 87 3.92 -25.63 5.03
CA GLU A 87 5.10 -24.83 5.37
C GLU A 87 5.43 -23.82 4.25
N PRO A 88 5.99 -22.64 4.59
CA PRO A 88 6.45 -21.66 3.61
C PRO A 88 7.31 -22.28 2.51
N ASN A 89 6.89 -22.10 1.25
CA ASN A 89 7.56 -22.71 0.11
C ASN A 89 7.51 -21.83 -1.15
N ASN A 90 8.35 -22.16 -2.13
CA ASN A 90 8.49 -21.37 -3.36
C ASN A 90 7.23 -21.37 -4.22
N ALA A 91 6.45 -22.46 -4.24
CA ALA A 91 5.25 -22.53 -5.07
C ALA A 91 4.22 -21.48 -4.63
N ARG A 92 4.08 -21.27 -3.31
CA ARG A 92 3.19 -20.25 -2.74
C ARG A 92 3.77 -18.83 -2.81
N LEU A 93 5.03 -18.66 -2.42
CA LEU A 93 5.57 -17.33 -2.07
C LEU A 93 6.35 -16.64 -3.19
N ASN A 94 6.71 -17.33 -4.28
CA ASN A 94 7.58 -16.73 -5.29
C ASN A 94 6.92 -15.56 -6.04
N LEU A 95 5.60 -15.63 -6.28
CA LEU A 95 4.86 -14.51 -6.87
C LEU A 95 4.89 -13.28 -5.96
N LEU A 96 4.56 -13.45 -4.69
CA LEU A 96 4.59 -12.39 -3.68
C LEU A 96 5.99 -11.78 -3.55
N LYS A 97 7.02 -12.62 -3.41
CA LYS A 97 8.42 -12.18 -3.36
C LYS A 97 8.79 -11.34 -4.59
N THR A 98 8.35 -11.76 -5.78
CA THR A 98 8.60 -11.03 -7.02
C THR A 98 7.92 -9.66 -6.99
N ARG A 99 6.64 -9.59 -6.63
CA ARG A 99 5.87 -8.34 -6.51
C ARG A 99 6.50 -7.37 -5.51
N LEU A 100 6.81 -7.85 -4.30
CA LEU A 100 7.49 -7.04 -3.28
C LEU A 100 8.86 -6.55 -3.76
N SER A 101 9.64 -7.37 -4.47
CA SER A 101 10.94 -6.95 -5.01
C SER A 101 10.85 -5.81 -6.02
N ILE A 102 9.73 -5.71 -6.75
CA ILE A 102 9.49 -4.61 -7.70
C ILE A 102 8.99 -3.40 -6.93
N LEU A 103 8.04 -3.56 -5.99
CA LEU A 103 7.54 -2.48 -5.16
C LEU A 103 8.67 -1.80 -4.36
N VAL A 104 9.58 -2.55 -3.76
CA VAL A 104 10.72 -2.01 -3.00
C VAL A 104 11.66 -1.15 -3.86
N LYS A 105 11.72 -1.37 -5.18
CA LYS A 105 12.49 -0.51 -6.09
C LYS A 105 11.83 0.85 -6.31
N ALA A 106 10.53 0.98 -6.03
CA ALA A 106 9.77 2.22 -6.15
C ALA A 106 9.85 3.11 -4.91
N LYS A 107 10.66 2.76 -3.89
CA LYS A 107 10.72 3.47 -2.59
C LYS A 107 11.26 4.90 -2.65
N ASP A 108 11.95 5.26 -3.73
CA ASP A 108 12.59 6.57 -3.85
C ASP A 108 11.54 7.64 -4.19
N ARG A 109 11.54 8.72 -3.40
CA ARG A 109 10.63 9.86 -3.56
C ARG A 109 11.17 10.84 -4.60
N LYS A 110 10.32 11.29 -5.52
CA LYS A 110 10.68 12.19 -6.63
C LYS A 110 9.66 13.30 -6.85
N ASP A 111 9.69 14.32 -6.01
CA ASP A 111 8.69 15.42 -6.08
C ASP A 111 8.89 16.37 -7.25
N ASN A 112 10.10 16.45 -7.81
CA ASN A 112 10.46 17.42 -8.85
C ASN A 112 10.47 16.84 -10.28
N GLU A 113 10.09 15.57 -10.44
CA GLU A 113 10.03 14.91 -11.75
C GLU A 113 8.58 14.84 -12.26
N GLU A 114 8.41 15.00 -13.57
CA GLU A 114 7.12 14.77 -14.22
C GLU A 114 6.76 13.29 -14.11
N PRO A 115 5.61 12.94 -13.51
CA PRO A 115 5.26 11.57 -13.25
C PRO A 115 4.95 10.86 -14.56
N ASP A 116 5.41 9.63 -14.68
CA ASP A 116 5.16 8.79 -15.84
C ASP A 116 4.69 7.40 -15.42
N GLY A 117 4.69 6.48 -16.39
CA GLY A 117 4.31 5.08 -16.22
C GLY A 117 4.93 4.37 -15.01
N SER A 118 6.09 4.85 -14.55
CA SER A 118 6.92 4.28 -13.48
C SER A 118 6.85 5.03 -12.14
N THR A 119 6.08 6.11 -12.07
CA THR A 119 5.98 6.99 -10.90
C THR A 119 4.60 6.85 -10.25
N ILE A 120 4.53 6.34 -9.04
CA ILE A 120 3.28 6.27 -8.26
C ILE A 120 2.96 7.67 -7.73
N VAL A 121 1.75 8.18 -7.97
CA VAL A 121 1.33 9.50 -7.46
C VAL A 121 0.28 9.32 -6.37
N VAL A 122 0.54 9.88 -5.19
CA VAL A 122 -0.39 9.82 -4.05
C VAL A 122 -1.12 11.16 -3.90
N TYR A 123 -2.45 11.11 -3.91
CA TYR A 123 -3.36 12.24 -3.79
C TYR A 123 -4.10 12.23 -2.45
N CYS A 124 -4.37 13.43 -1.93
CA CYS A 124 -5.10 13.65 -0.68
C CYS A 124 -6.38 14.48 -0.86
N GLY A 125 -6.62 14.99 -2.08
CA GLY A 125 -7.78 15.78 -2.45
C GLY A 125 -8.34 15.37 -3.82
N PHE A 126 -9.45 15.99 -4.21
CA PHE A 126 -10.17 15.69 -5.45
C PHE A 126 -10.12 16.84 -6.48
N ASP A 127 -9.26 17.84 -6.27
CA ASP A 127 -9.29 19.09 -7.05
C ASP A 127 -9.00 18.88 -8.55
N ARG A 128 -8.24 17.84 -8.89
CA ARG A 128 -7.94 17.41 -10.27
C ARG A 128 -9.16 16.92 -11.04
N PHE A 129 -10.24 16.55 -10.34
CA PHE A 129 -11.43 16.02 -10.98
C PHE A 129 -12.39 17.13 -11.39
N LYS A 130 -12.75 17.15 -12.67
CA LYS A 130 -13.75 18.05 -13.23
C LYS A 130 -14.99 17.28 -13.69
N PRO A 131 -16.20 17.75 -13.36
CA PRO A 131 -17.42 17.10 -13.84
C PRO A 131 -17.53 17.31 -15.35
N THR A 132 -17.94 16.27 -16.06
CA THR A 132 -18.26 16.33 -17.49
C THR A 132 -19.78 16.42 -17.70
N LEU A 133 -20.21 16.83 -18.91
CA LEU A 133 -21.63 17.02 -19.22
C LEU A 133 -22.46 15.72 -19.17
N ASP A 134 -21.83 14.57 -19.41
CA ASP A 134 -22.49 13.26 -19.37
C ASP A 134 -22.48 12.64 -17.96
N GLY A 135 -21.99 13.38 -16.97
CA GLY A 135 -21.95 12.95 -15.57
C GLY A 135 -20.76 12.06 -15.22
N ARG A 136 -19.79 11.84 -16.11
CA ARG A 136 -18.46 11.27 -15.78
C ARG A 136 -17.53 12.31 -15.18
N TRP A 137 -16.34 11.87 -14.74
CA TRP A 137 -15.29 12.76 -14.25
C TRP A 137 -14.13 12.81 -15.24
N TYR A 138 -13.54 13.98 -15.41
CA TYR A 138 -12.29 14.17 -16.13
C TYR A 138 -11.18 14.39 -15.10
N ASP A 139 -10.13 13.59 -15.17
CA ASP A 139 -8.91 13.75 -14.38
C ASP A 139 -7.94 14.65 -15.16
N GLU A 140 -7.75 15.88 -14.69
CA GLU A 140 -6.87 16.87 -15.33
C GLU A 140 -5.39 16.44 -15.36
N ASP A 141 -4.94 15.64 -14.38
CA ASP A 141 -3.53 15.22 -14.29
C ASP A 141 -3.23 14.07 -15.25
N LEU A 142 -4.24 13.24 -15.55
CA LEU A 142 -4.11 12.16 -16.54
C LEU A 142 -4.50 12.61 -17.95
N ASP A 143 -5.26 13.69 -18.10
CA ASP A 143 -5.96 14.03 -19.34
C ASP A 143 -6.87 12.89 -19.82
N GLU A 144 -7.64 12.31 -18.89
CA GLU A 144 -8.49 11.13 -19.13
C GLU A 144 -9.89 11.31 -18.52
N VAL A 145 -10.91 10.78 -19.22
CA VAL A 145 -12.26 10.68 -18.67
C VAL A 145 -12.39 9.35 -17.94
N LEU A 146 -12.71 9.42 -16.66
CA LEU A 146 -12.91 8.28 -15.78
C LEU A 146 -14.38 7.91 -15.67
N GLU A 147 -14.67 6.62 -15.66
CA GLU A 147 -15.97 6.11 -15.29
C GLU A 147 -16.18 6.28 -13.78
N LYS A 148 -17.43 6.51 -13.36
CA LYS A 148 -17.79 6.51 -11.95
C LYS A 148 -17.76 5.08 -11.44
N ASP A 149 -16.65 4.69 -10.84
CA ASP A 149 -16.63 3.47 -10.05
C ASP A 149 -17.22 3.71 -8.65
N GLN A 150 -17.56 2.62 -7.97
CA GLN A 150 -18.14 2.68 -6.64
C GLN A 150 -17.14 3.28 -5.63
N ALA A 151 -15.84 2.98 -5.78
CA ALA A 151 -14.79 3.40 -4.84
C ALA A 151 -14.61 4.92 -4.82
N PHE A 152 -14.68 5.57 -5.98
CA PHE A 152 -14.64 7.02 -6.12
C PHE A 152 -15.82 7.68 -5.41
N GLU A 153 -17.04 7.21 -5.68
CA GLU A 153 -18.27 7.80 -5.12
C GLU A 153 -18.34 7.61 -3.60
N THR A 154 -17.89 6.46 -3.09
CA THR A 154 -17.81 6.20 -1.64
C THR A 154 -16.71 7.04 -0.99
N CYS A 155 -15.55 7.17 -1.63
CA CYS A 155 -14.43 7.98 -1.16
C CYS A 155 -14.77 9.49 -1.08
N LYS A 156 -15.63 9.97 -1.97
CA LYS A 156 -16.05 11.38 -2.03
C LYS A 156 -17.07 11.78 -0.96
N GLY A 157 -17.90 10.86 -0.48
CA GLY A 157 -18.92 11.23 0.52
C GLY A 157 -19.88 10.14 1.00
N ASN A 158 -19.73 8.89 0.55
CA ASN A 158 -20.59 7.77 0.94
C ASN A 158 -19.75 6.61 1.49
N GLU A 159 -19.07 6.80 2.64
CA GLU A 159 -18.29 5.79 3.40
C GLU A 159 -18.68 4.33 3.05
N PRO A 160 -17.72 3.42 2.79
CA PRO A 160 -16.60 3.17 3.73
C PRO A 160 -15.19 3.17 3.13
N THR A 161 -15.02 3.53 1.85
CA THR A 161 -13.70 3.51 1.18
C THR A 161 -12.74 4.51 1.81
N VAL A 162 -11.59 4.02 2.28
CA VAL A 162 -10.53 4.81 2.97
C VAL A 162 -9.47 5.34 2.01
N ALA A 163 -9.19 4.56 0.97
CA ALA A 163 -8.35 4.92 -0.16
C ALA A 163 -8.76 4.03 -1.36
N TYR A 164 -8.26 4.35 -2.55
CA TYR A 164 -8.33 3.47 -3.71
C TYR A 164 -7.15 3.71 -4.65
N THR A 165 -6.86 2.73 -5.49
CA THR A 165 -5.83 2.80 -6.51
C THR A 165 -6.44 2.78 -7.90
N TRP A 166 -6.01 3.70 -8.75
CA TRP A 166 -6.37 3.75 -10.16
C TRP A 166 -5.14 3.47 -11.04
N ASN A 167 -5.28 2.49 -11.93
CA ASN A 167 -4.30 2.21 -12.98
C ASN A 167 -4.88 2.64 -14.32
N SER A 168 -4.35 3.72 -14.91
CA SER A 168 -4.73 4.10 -16.27
C SER A 168 -4.49 2.95 -17.27
N PRO A 169 -5.42 2.71 -18.22
CA PRO A 169 -5.19 1.80 -19.34
C PRO A 169 -3.96 2.20 -20.18
N ASN A 170 -3.61 3.49 -20.20
CA ASN A 170 -2.38 3.98 -20.79
C ASN A 170 -1.21 3.74 -19.83
N LYS A 171 -0.30 2.82 -20.21
CA LYS A 171 0.85 2.46 -19.38
C LYS A 171 1.86 3.60 -19.17
N ASP A 172 1.82 4.63 -20.00
CA ASP A 172 2.69 5.80 -19.88
C ASP A 172 2.20 6.80 -18.80
N LYS A 173 0.95 6.68 -18.36
CA LYS A 173 0.29 7.56 -17.38
C LYS A 173 0.41 6.98 -15.98
N PRO A 174 0.88 7.71 -14.96
CA PRO A 174 1.21 7.14 -13.64
C PRO A 174 0.05 6.37 -12.98
N PRO A 175 0.31 5.29 -12.21
CA PRO A 175 -0.72 4.78 -11.31
C PRO A 175 -0.96 5.81 -10.19
N GLN A 176 -2.21 5.96 -9.80
CA GLN A 176 -2.62 6.95 -8.80
C GLN A 176 -3.17 6.24 -7.57
N ILE A 177 -2.77 6.70 -6.39
CA ILE A 177 -3.40 6.33 -5.12
C ILE A 177 -4.17 7.55 -4.63
N GLN A 178 -5.47 7.41 -4.42
CA GLN A 178 -6.31 8.43 -3.79
C GLN A 178 -6.57 8.04 -2.34
N ILE A 179 -6.09 8.84 -1.40
CA ILE A 179 -6.51 8.74 0.00
C ILE A 179 -7.77 9.59 0.17
N CYS A 180 -8.80 9.03 0.79
CA CYS A 180 -10.07 9.73 0.93
C CYS A 180 -9.95 10.88 1.94
N PRO A 181 -10.41 12.11 1.60
CA PRO A 181 -10.28 13.27 2.47
C PRO A 181 -10.92 13.07 3.86
N TRP A 182 -12.04 12.35 3.94
CA TRP A 182 -12.68 12.02 5.22
C TRP A 182 -11.74 11.19 6.11
N PHE A 183 -11.00 10.25 5.52
CA PHE A 183 -10.07 9.38 6.22
C PHE A 183 -8.84 10.15 6.71
N ILE A 184 -8.32 11.08 5.90
CA ILE A 184 -7.23 12.00 6.32
C ILE A 184 -7.69 12.87 7.48
N ASN A 185 -8.86 13.51 7.37
CA ASN A 185 -9.40 14.36 8.43
C ASN A 185 -9.61 13.57 9.72
N TRP A 186 -10.06 12.33 9.60
CA TRP A 186 -10.18 11.42 10.74
C TRP A 186 -8.81 11.08 11.34
N MET A 187 -7.81 10.70 10.54
CA MET A 187 -6.44 10.42 11.01
C MET A 187 -5.85 11.62 11.77
N LYS A 188 -6.11 12.85 11.31
CA LYS A 188 -5.69 14.08 12.01
C LYS A 188 -6.37 14.27 13.37
N SER A 189 -7.60 13.78 13.52
CA SER A 189 -8.37 13.91 14.75
C SER A 189 -7.97 12.90 15.84
N VAL A 190 -7.29 11.82 15.45
CA VAL A 190 -6.88 10.75 16.36
C VAL A 190 -5.42 10.99 16.78
N ASP A 191 -5.19 11.28 18.06
CA ASP A 191 -3.83 11.33 18.60
C ASP A 191 -3.21 9.92 18.58
N THR A 192 -2.29 9.68 17.64
CA THR A 192 -1.74 8.34 17.35
C THR A 192 -0.60 7.92 18.27
N HIS A 193 -0.10 8.79 19.15
CA HIS A 193 1.16 8.54 19.88
C HIS A 193 1.13 7.49 21.00
N SER A 194 -0.03 6.92 21.34
CA SER A 194 -0.15 5.96 22.46
C SER A 194 -0.91 4.69 22.05
N LEU A 195 -0.20 3.55 22.12
CA LEU A 195 -0.76 2.19 22.08
C LEU A 195 -1.60 1.86 23.33
N LYS A 196 -1.37 2.57 24.45
CA LYS A 196 -2.15 2.39 25.69
C LYS A 196 -3.60 2.81 25.54
N ASP A 197 -3.92 3.54 24.47
CA ASP A 197 -5.28 4.00 24.15
C ASP A 197 -5.94 3.21 23.00
N ALA A 198 -5.40 2.04 22.62
CA ALA A 198 -6.00 1.21 21.58
C ALA A 198 -7.46 0.80 21.90
N GLN A 199 -7.83 0.58 23.17
CA GLN A 199 -9.21 0.32 23.57
C GLN A 199 -10.14 1.55 23.42
N PRO A 200 -9.81 2.73 23.96
CA PRO A 200 -10.55 3.98 23.69
C PRO A 200 -10.64 4.32 22.20
N LYS A 201 -9.56 4.09 21.43
CA LYS A 201 -9.53 4.29 19.97
C LYS A 201 -10.48 3.32 19.27
N ALA A 202 -10.45 2.04 19.64
CA ALA A 202 -11.41 1.05 19.16
C ALA A 202 -12.86 1.40 19.53
N LEU A 203 -13.09 2.04 20.69
CA LEU A 203 -14.39 2.60 21.13
C LEU A 203 -14.81 3.83 20.31
N PHE A 204 -13.86 4.71 19.98
CA PHE A 204 -14.09 5.88 19.12
C PHE A 204 -14.39 5.46 17.67
N TRP A 205 -13.73 4.41 17.16
CA TRP A 205 -14.12 3.71 15.93
C TRP A 205 -15.57 3.19 15.97
N ARG A 206 -16.11 2.86 17.16
CA ARG A 206 -17.55 2.49 17.31
C ARG A 206 -18.49 3.69 17.15
N ALA A 207 -18.00 4.90 17.38
CA ALA A 207 -18.81 6.12 17.43
C ALA A 207 -18.76 6.94 16.14
N VAL A 208 -17.63 6.96 15.41
CA VAL A 208 -17.40 7.93 14.33
C VAL A 208 -17.83 7.43 12.94
N SER A 209 -18.14 6.15 12.77
CA SER A 209 -18.66 5.66 11.51
C SER A 209 -19.75 4.62 11.72
N THR A 210 -20.97 4.94 11.31
CA THR A 210 -22.10 3.99 11.19
C THR A 210 -21.81 2.85 10.20
N SER A 211 -20.82 3.01 9.32
CA SER A 211 -20.39 2.00 8.34
C SER A 211 -19.30 1.08 8.90
N LEU A 212 -18.33 1.59 9.65
CA LEU A 212 -17.30 0.79 10.35
C LEU A 212 -17.81 0.14 11.64
N SER A 213 -18.79 0.72 12.31
CA SER A 213 -19.44 0.09 13.48
C SER A 213 -20.23 -1.18 13.12
N LYS A 214 -20.60 -1.39 11.84
CA LYS A 214 -21.10 -2.69 11.34
C LYS A 214 -19.99 -3.75 11.20
N MET A 215 -18.72 -3.35 11.21
CA MET A 215 -17.54 -4.23 11.17
C MET A 215 -17.02 -4.59 12.58
N HIS A 216 -17.73 -4.17 13.63
CA HIS A 216 -17.39 -4.24 15.05
C HIS A 216 -16.96 -5.62 15.58
N THR A 217 -17.40 -6.72 14.95
CA THR A 217 -17.10 -8.08 15.42
C THR A 217 -15.92 -8.73 14.71
N LEU A 218 -15.25 -8.03 13.78
CA LEU A 218 -14.32 -8.66 12.83
C LEU A 218 -12.91 -8.06 12.80
N LEU A 219 -12.72 -6.84 13.30
CA LEU A 219 -11.41 -6.19 13.32
C LEU A 219 -10.67 -6.46 14.64
N THR A 220 -9.40 -6.84 14.52
CA THR A 220 -8.45 -7.19 15.58
C THR A 220 -7.52 -6.00 15.88
N PRO A 221 -6.75 -6.01 16.99
CA PRO A 221 -5.81 -4.93 17.29
C PRO A 221 -4.82 -4.64 16.16
N ILE A 222 -4.31 -5.68 15.49
CA ILE A 222 -3.42 -5.52 14.35
C ILE A 222 -4.10 -4.82 13.16
N ASP A 223 -5.43 -4.86 13.04
CA ASP A 223 -6.15 -4.18 11.95
C ASP A 223 -6.22 -2.66 12.14
N VAL A 224 -6.10 -2.14 13.38
CA VAL A 224 -6.22 -0.70 13.67
C VAL A 224 -4.90 -0.01 14.01
N ASP A 225 -3.89 -0.75 14.48
CA ASP A 225 -2.57 -0.16 14.74
C ASP A 225 -1.84 0.14 13.43
N SER A 226 -1.14 1.28 13.33
CA SER A 226 -0.47 1.74 12.10
C SER A 226 -1.36 1.70 10.86
N LEU A 227 -2.64 2.09 11.03
CA LEU A 227 -3.66 1.91 9.99
C LEU A 227 -3.31 2.61 8.67
N LEU A 228 -2.91 3.88 8.70
CA LEU A 228 -2.60 4.64 7.48
C LEU A 228 -1.49 3.98 6.68
N ASP A 229 -0.44 3.51 7.34
CA ASP A 229 0.70 2.86 6.72
C ASP A 229 0.29 1.56 6.00
N LYS A 230 -0.60 0.77 6.62
CA LYS A 230 -1.15 -0.45 5.99
C LYS A 230 -2.08 -0.15 4.83
N VAL A 231 -2.97 0.83 4.98
CA VAL A 231 -3.84 1.26 3.89
C VAL A 231 -2.98 1.66 2.70
N ILE A 232 -1.92 2.44 2.93
CA ILE A 232 -0.99 2.81 1.85
C ILE A 232 -0.26 1.60 1.28
N LEU A 233 0.19 0.64 2.10
CA LEU A 233 0.82 -0.59 1.58
C LEU A 233 -0.16 -1.41 0.72
N HIS A 234 -1.41 -1.56 1.18
CA HIS A 234 -2.49 -2.20 0.43
C HIS A 234 -2.67 -1.53 -0.93
N GLU A 235 -2.86 -0.21 -0.97
CA GLU A 235 -3.01 0.54 -2.23
C GLU A 235 -1.76 0.43 -3.12
N LEU A 236 -0.56 0.52 -2.54
CA LEU A 236 0.68 0.34 -3.29
C LEU A 236 0.71 -1.01 -4.02
N THR A 237 0.18 -2.08 -3.42
CA THR A 237 0.15 -3.40 -4.06
C THR A 237 -0.81 -3.50 -5.24
N HIS A 238 -1.88 -2.70 -5.27
CA HIS A 238 -2.77 -2.59 -6.44
C HIS A 238 -2.13 -1.87 -7.63
N THR A 239 -1.08 -1.07 -7.41
CA THR A 239 -0.43 -0.37 -8.51
C THR A 239 0.17 -1.36 -9.50
N ARG A 240 0.15 -1.02 -10.79
CA ARG A 240 0.84 -1.81 -11.82
C ARG A 240 2.35 -1.85 -11.62
N VAL A 241 2.90 -0.90 -10.86
CA VAL A 241 4.31 -0.92 -10.44
C VAL A 241 4.56 -2.08 -9.48
N ALA A 242 3.61 -2.42 -8.61
CA ALA A 242 3.71 -3.55 -7.68
C ALA A 242 3.17 -4.87 -8.23
N GLY A 243 2.66 -4.89 -9.46
CA GLY A 243 2.19 -6.10 -10.13
C GLY A 243 0.71 -6.42 -9.92
N VAL A 244 -0.11 -5.42 -9.53
CA VAL A 244 -1.58 -5.47 -9.49
C VAL A 244 -2.08 -6.62 -8.61
N ALA A 245 -1.92 -6.47 -7.29
CA ALA A 245 -2.68 -7.28 -6.34
C ALA A 245 -4.18 -6.99 -6.49
N GLU A 246 -5.00 -7.91 -6.02
CA GLU A 246 -6.46 -7.88 -6.10
C GLU A 246 -7.08 -7.75 -4.71
N ASP A 247 -8.31 -7.26 -4.67
CA ASP A 247 -9.19 -7.42 -3.51
C ASP A 247 -9.97 -8.72 -3.67
N VAL A 248 -9.41 -9.81 -3.15
CA VAL A 248 -9.98 -11.14 -3.37
C VAL A 248 -11.39 -11.23 -2.79
N ASP A 249 -12.31 -11.75 -3.60
CA ASP A 249 -13.77 -11.83 -3.36
C ASP A 249 -14.56 -10.49 -3.51
N GLY A 250 -13.98 -9.49 -4.19
CA GLY A 250 -14.69 -8.34 -4.79
C GLY A 250 -14.28 -6.96 -4.24
N PRO A 251 -15.06 -5.88 -4.49
CA PRO A 251 -14.81 -4.56 -3.91
C PRO A 251 -15.78 -4.19 -2.76
N SER A 252 -16.77 -5.06 -2.47
CA SER A 252 -17.79 -4.79 -1.46
C SER A 252 -17.33 -5.21 -0.08
N PHE A 253 -17.32 -4.31 0.90
CA PHE A 253 -17.05 -4.64 2.31
C PHE A 253 -17.85 -5.84 2.87
N ALA A 254 -19.01 -6.16 2.27
CA ALA A 254 -19.83 -7.31 2.61
C ALA A 254 -19.26 -8.66 2.11
N THR A 255 -18.47 -8.67 1.04
CA THR A 255 -17.90 -9.88 0.41
C THR A 255 -16.39 -10.00 0.55
N VAL A 256 -15.68 -8.88 0.75
CA VAL A 256 -14.21 -8.85 0.72
C VAL A 256 -13.57 -9.46 1.96
N ARG A 257 -12.44 -10.14 1.75
CA ARG A 257 -11.63 -10.76 2.81
C ARG A 257 -10.73 -9.76 3.56
N TYR A 258 -11.25 -8.58 3.90
CA TYR A 258 -10.51 -7.60 4.71
C TYR A 258 -10.40 -7.97 6.19
N GLY A 259 -9.26 -7.60 6.77
CA GLY A 259 -8.93 -7.81 8.17
C GLY A 259 -8.28 -9.17 8.42
N TRP A 260 -7.48 -9.21 9.48
CA TRP A 260 -6.65 -10.33 9.89
C TRP A 260 -7.35 -11.68 9.79
N ASN A 261 -8.50 -11.84 10.44
CA ASN A 261 -9.20 -13.13 10.48
C ASN A 261 -9.70 -13.58 9.10
N ARG A 262 -10.11 -12.66 8.22
CA ARG A 262 -10.59 -13.01 6.89
C ARG A 262 -9.42 -13.34 5.94
N CYS A 263 -8.32 -12.59 6.02
CA CYS A 263 -7.07 -12.87 5.32
C CYS A 263 -6.49 -14.23 5.74
N ARG A 264 -6.53 -14.55 7.03
CA ARG A 264 -6.15 -15.87 7.54
C ARG A 264 -7.02 -16.97 6.96
N LYS A 265 -8.33 -16.81 7.06
CA LYS A 265 -9.27 -17.79 6.52
C LYS A 265 -9.05 -18.00 5.01
N LEU A 266 -8.76 -16.93 4.26
CA LEU A 266 -8.41 -17.02 2.84
C LEU A 266 -7.15 -17.87 2.61
N ALA A 267 -6.11 -17.68 3.41
CA ALA A 267 -4.89 -18.49 3.34
C ALA A 267 -5.14 -19.96 3.67
N GLN A 268 -5.87 -20.22 4.76
CA GLN A 268 -6.17 -21.57 5.26
C GLN A 268 -7.00 -22.39 4.28
N GLU A 269 -8.07 -21.80 3.74
CA GLU A 269 -8.90 -22.40 2.70
C GLU A 269 -8.05 -22.63 1.43
N GLY A 270 -7.27 -21.61 1.09
CA GLY A 270 -6.58 -21.48 -0.19
C GLY A 270 -7.53 -21.57 -1.38
N SER A 271 -6.98 -21.51 -2.58
CA SER A 271 -7.73 -21.62 -3.81
C SER A 271 -6.93 -22.43 -4.82
N ASP A 272 -7.62 -23.13 -5.73
CA ASP A 272 -6.97 -23.69 -6.94
C ASP A 272 -6.95 -22.67 -8.08
N ASP A 273 -7.73 -21.58 -7.95
CA ASP A 273 -7.68 -20.40 -8.80
C ASP A 273 -6.61 -19.43 -8.27
N PRO A 274 -5.51 -19.20 -9.01
CA PRO A 274 -4.42 -18.31 -8.62
C PRO A 274 -4.85 -16.87 -8.33
N GLU A 275 -5.94 -16.40 -8.93
CA GLU A 275 -6.47 -15.04 -8.73
C GLU A 275 -7.20 -14.89 -7.39
N ARG A 276 -7.46 -16.00 -6.69
CA ARG A 276 -8.14 -16.03 -5.38
C ARG A 276 -7.25 -16.53 -4.26
N GLU A 277 -5.94 -16.63 -4.48
CA GLU A 277 -5.01 -17.03 -3.43
C GLU A 277 -4.60 -15.83 -2.57
N SER A 278 -4.28 -16.05 -1.30
CA SER A 278 -4.01 -14.93 -0.39
C SER A 278 -2.74 -14.15 -0.72
N GLN A 279 -1.79 -14.72 -1.48
CA GLN A 279 -0.61 -13.99 -1.94
C GLN A 279 -0.89 -12.97 -3.06
N VAL A 280 -2.09 -13.00 -3.64
CA VAL A 280 -2.54 -11.94 -4.56
C VAL A 280 -3.48 -10.95 -3.89
N ASN A 281 -3.87 -11.18 -2.63
CA ASN A 281 -4.76 -10.31 -1.87
C ASN A 281 -3.99 -9.13 -1.26
N ALA A 282 -4.32 -7.90 -1.63
CA ALA A 282 -3.62 -6.70 -1.18
C ALA A 282 -3.58 -6.56 0.35
N ASP A 283 -4.69 -6.88 1.03
CA ASP A 283 -4.79 -6.78 2.48
C ASP A 283 -3.98 -7.86 3.22
N SER A 284 -3.87 -9.08 2.67
CA SER A 284 -3.00 -10.13 3.23
C SER A 284 -1.53 -9.69 3.23
N ILE A 285 -1.11 -9.00 2.16
CA ILE A 285 0.24 -8.45 2.02
C ILE A 285 0.45 -7.34 3.05
N ALA A 286 -0.46 -6.37 3.12
CA ALA A 286 -0.35 -5.24 4.04
C ALA A 286 -0.31 -5.69 5.53
N LEU A 287 -1.16 -6.64 5.90
CA LEU A 287 -1.22 -7.19 7.27
C LEU A 287 0.01 -8.01 7.62
N CYS A 288 0.55 -8.80 6.68
CA CYS A 288 1.81 -9.52 6.88
C CYS A 288 2.97 -8.55 7.15
N GLY A 289 3.15 -7.54 6.28
CA GLY A 289 4.18 -6.52 6.45
C GLY A 289 4.08 -5.78 7.78
N SER A 290 2.86 -5.43 8.21
CA SER A 290 2.60 -4.80 9.51
C SER A 290 2.94 -5.72 10.69
N ALA A 291 2.53 -6.99 10.63
CA ALA A 291 2.83 -7.98 11.65
C ALA A 291 4.35 -8.19 11.81
N ILE A 292 5.07 -8.36 10.69
CA ILE A 292 6.53 -8.51 10.69
C ILE A 292 7.20 -7.30 11.35
N ARG A 293 6.73 -6.09 11.03
CA ARG A 293 7.26 -4.87 11.66
C ARG A 293 7.05 -4.84 13.17
N PHE A 294 5.85 -5.18 13.65
CA PHE A 294 5.60 -5.26 15.10
C PHE A 294 6.56 -6.24 15.78
N ILE A 295 6.85 -7.36 15.15
CA ILE A 295 7.79 -8.35 15.67
C ILE A 295 9.22 -7.80 15.73
N LYS A 296 9.64 -7.05 14.71
CA LYS A 296 10.94 -6.39 14.67
C LYS A 296 11.06 -5.26 15.71
N ASP A 297 9.95 -4.63 16.07
CA ASP A 297 9.84 -3.67 17.16
C ASP A 297 9.82 -4.34 18.55
N GLY A 298 9.96 -5.66 18.62
CA GLY A 298 10.03 -6.43 19.87
C GLY A 298 8.68 -6.85 20.46
N ARG A 299 7.60 -6.76 19.67
CA ARG A 299 6.26 -7.21 20.06
C ARG A 299 5.99 -8.65 19.62
N GLU A 300 5.05 -9.31 20.26
CA GLU A 300 4.53 -10.61 19.79
C GLU A 300 3.21 -10.40 19.05
N VAL A 301 3.01 -11.15 17.96
CA VAL A 301 1.76 -11.12 17.18
C VAL A 301 1.15 -12.50 17.30
N LYS A 302 -0.08 -12.55 17.79
CA LYS A 302 -0.76 -13.81 18.05
C LYS A 302 -1.64 -14.20 16.89
N GLU A 303 -2.00 -15.47 16.88
CA GLU A 303 -2.84 -16.06 15.84
C GLU A 303 -4.18 -15.32 15.68
N ASN A 304 -4.75 -14.81 16.76
CA ASN A 304 -6.01 -14.05 16.76
C ASN A 304 -5.86 -12.57 16.37
N GLY A 305 -4.66 -12.10 16.01
CA GLY A 305 -4.38 -10.71 15.64
C GLY A 305 -4.08 -9.79 16.81
N ASP A 306 -3.97 -10.33 18.03
CA ASP A 306 -3.48 -9.56 19.18
C ASP A 306 -2.00 -9.24 19.03
N VAL A 307 -1.62 -8.04 19.47
CA VAL A 307 -0.22 -7.59 19.52
C VAL A 307 0.12 -7.30 20.99
N VAL A 308 1.12 -7.99 21.54
CA VAL A 308 1.51 -7.90 22.98
C VAL A 308 2.98 -7.54 23.18
#